data_AF-A0A1Q4UZ07-F1
#
_entry.id   AF-A0A1Q4UZ07-F1
#
_cell.length_a   1.000
_cell.length_b   1.000
_cell.length_c   1.000
_cell.angle_alpha   90.00
_cell.angle_beta   90.00
_cell.angle_gamma   90.00
#
_symmetry.space_group_name_H-M   'P 1'
#
loop_
_entity.id
_entity.type
_entity.pdbx_description
1 polymer ?
#
loop_
_entity_poly.entity_id
_entity_poly.type
_entity_poly.pdbx_seq_one_letter_code
_entity_poly.pdbx_strand_id
1 'polypeptide(L)'
;MVVGNTHGRTRVRAVGDPAQAVELAVRLVAEGVDRIELCGSFGAVWHARVARAVDGRAPVGAIYYGFESLTPIAAYKARFEAGEVLSDAFLVVHEGADPVADRVVHAKPGGGRVTLVAVPDEETAARVAAELGPALQLIEFYGVGGPDAAERVIEAVSPAGVPVGVMAFAGP
;
A
#
# COMPACT_ATOMS: atom_id res chain seq x y z
N MET A 1 9.85 2.47 6.50
CA MET A 1 9.72 1.13 7.13
C MET A 1 10.30 0.08 6.19
N VAL A 2 10.76 -1.07 6.68
CA VAL A 2 11.31 -2.16 5.85
C VAL A 2 10.83 -3.50 6.39
N VAL A 3 10.38 -4.38 5.50
CA VAL A 3 10.10 -5.80 5.77
C VAL A 3 10.79 -6.64 4.70
N GLY A 4 11.15 -7.87 5.02
CA GLY A 4 11.70 -8.80 4.04
C GLY A 4 12.18 -10.10 4.67
N ASN A 5 12.20 -11.13 3.84
CA ASN A 5 12.60 -12.49 4.16
C ASN A 5 13.56 -13.01 3.06
N THR A 6 13.71 -14.33 2.93
CA THR A 6 14.56 -14.93 1.89
C THR A 6 14.03 -14.77 0.47
N HIS A 7 12.74 -14.50 0.30
CA HIS A 7 12.06 -14.41 -1.00
C HIS A 7 11.86 -12.96 -1.47
N GLY A 8 11.90 -11.97 -0.59
CA GLY A 8 11.65 -10.58 -0.97
C GLY A 8 12.03 -9.56 0.09
N ARG A 9 12.14 -8.29 -0.32
CA ARG A 9 12.35 -7.15 0.57
C ARG A 9 11.64 -5.91 0.07
N THR A 10 10.76 -5.36 0.89
CA THR A 10 10.02 -4.12 0.59
C THR A 10 10.47 -2.99 1.50
N ARG A 11 10.67 -1.81 0.90
CA ARG A 11 11.06 -0.58 1.59
C ARG A 11 9.99 0.48 1.37
N VAL A 12 9.34 0.92 2.44
CA VAL A 12 8.41 2.06 2.41
C VAL A 12 9.18 3.35 2.65
N ARG A 13 8.99 4.33 1.77
CA ARG A 13 9.59 5.67 1.82
C ARG A 13 8.48 6.71 1.72
N ALA A 14 8.44 7.64 2.67
CA ALA A 14 7.59 8.81 2.59
C ALA A 14 8.31 9.93 1.83
N VAL A 15 7.55 10.73 1.10
CA VAL A 15 7.99 11.99 0.49
C VAL A 15 7.07 13.11 0.99
N GLY A 16 7.62 14.32 1.11
CA GLY A 16 6.85 15.50 1.54
C GLY A 16 6.07 16.16 0.41
N ASP A 17 6.54 15.95 -0.83
CA ASP A 17 5.89 16.44 -2.05
C ASP A 17 5.87 15.32 -3.11
N PRO A 18 4.75 15.08 -3.82
CA PRO A 18 4.67 14.04 -4.82
C PRO A 18 5.72 14.12 -5.95
N ALA A 19 6.25 15.31 -6.28
CA ALA A 19 7.31 15.49 -7.26
C ALA A 19 8.61 14.78 -6.85
N GLN A 20 8.89 14.71 -5.55
CA GLN A 20 10.08 14.04 -5.02
C GLN A 20 10.06 12.53 -5.31
N ALA A 21 8.88 11.93 -5.52
CA ALA A 21 8.78 10.52 -5.85
C ALA A 21 9.39 10.18 -7.22
N VAL A 22 9.41 11.14 -8.16
CA VAL A 22 10.00 10.93 -9.49
C VAL A 22 11.51 10.72 -9.38
N GLU A 23 12.22 11.63 -8.70
CA GLU A 23 13.66 11.52 -8.49
C GLU A 23 14.01 10.32 -7.60
N LEU A 24 13.22 10.07 -6.55
CA LEU A 24 13.41 8.93 -5.67
C LEU A 24 13.28 7.60 -6.43
N ALA A 25 12.27 7.44 -7.29
CA ALA A 25 12.08 6.22 -8.06
C ALA A 25 13.26 5.95 -9.01
N VAL A 26 13.73 6.97 -9.73
CA VAL A 26 14.91 6.85 -10.61
C VAL A 26 16.14 6.37 -9.85
N ARG A 27 16.38 6.93 -8.66
CA ARG A 27 17.52 6.51 -7.80
C ARG A 27 17.34 5.08 -7.30
N LEU A 28 16.17 4.72 -6.79
CA LEU A 28 15.91 3.38 -6.27
C LEU A 28 16.07 2.31 -7.34
N VAL A 29 15.61 2.56 -8.56
CA VAL A 29 15.82 1.66 -9.70
C VAL A 29 17.31 1.54 -10.04
N ALA A 30 18.08 2.64 -9.99
CA ALA A 30 19.53 2.58 -10.16
C ALA A 30 20.25 1.81 -9.03
N GLU A 31 19.66 1.77 -7.82
CA GLU A 31 20.13 0.94 -6.69
C GLU A 31 19.71 -0.54 -6.80
N GLY A 32 18.98 -0.92 -7.87
CA GLY A 32 18.55 -2.29 -8.11
C GLY A 32 17.16 -2.63 -7.54
N VAL A 33 16.33 -1.65 -7.20
CA VAL A 33 14.91 -1.90 -6.96
C VAL A 33 14.25 -2.29 -8.28
N ASP A 34 13.65 -3.46 -8.29
CA ASP A 34 13.04 -4.11 -9.46
C ASP A 34 11.54 -3.81 -9.61
N ARG A 35 10.93 -3.13 -8.63
CA ARG A 35 9.52 -2.72 -8.67
C ARG A 35 9.26 -1.46 -7.84
N ILE A 36 8.45 -0.56 -8.38
CA ILE A 36 7.95 0.62 -7.65
C ILE A 36 6.43 0.52 -7.52
N GLU A 37 5.93 0.69 -6.30
CA GLU A 37 4.50 0.69 -5.99
C GLU A 37 4.16 1.95 -5.20
N LEU A 38 3.25 2.77 -5.73
CA LEU A 38 2.88 4.07 -5.20
C LEU A 38 1.60 3.99 -4.36
N CYS A 39 1.59 4.69 -3.23
CA CYS A 39 0.40 4.91 -2.40
C CYS A 39 -0.73 5.61 -3.20
N GLY A 40 -1.98 5.38 -2.81
CA GLY A 40 -3.15 5.83 -3.57
C GLY A 40 -3.26 7.34 -3.67
N SER A 41 -2.68 8.07 -2.72
CA SER A 41 -2.62 9.54 -2.72
C SER A 41 -1.84 10.13 -3.91
N PHE A 42 -0.95 9.37 -4.55
CA PHE A 42 -0.26 9.83 -5.76
C PHE A 42 -1.20 9.96 -6.96
N GLY A 43 -2.21 9.10 -7.05
CA GLY A 43 -3.15 9.07 -8.16
C GLY A 43 -2.51 8.89 -9.55
N ALA A 44 -3.33 8.98 -10.59
CA ALA A 44 -2.90 8.70 -11.97
C ALA A 44 -1.86 9.69 -12.51
N VAL A 45 -1.90 10.95 -12.10
CA VAL A 45 -0.98 11.99 -12.61
C VAL A 45 0.45 11.69 -12.21
N TRP A 46 0.69 11.40 -10.94
CA TRP A 46 2.05 11.11 -10.46
C TRP A 46 2.49 9.70 -10.84
N HIS A 47 1.57 8.74 -10.85
CA HIS A 47 1.84 7.40 -11.37
C HIS A 47 2.42 7.46 -12.80
N ALA A 48 1.76 8.18 -13.72
CA ALA A 48 2.24 8.32 -15.10
C ALA A 48 3.59 9.04 -15.21
N ARG A 49 3.87 10.02 -14.33
CA ARG A 49 5.15 10.74 -14.31
C ARG A 49 6.30 9.86 -13.83
N VAL A 50 6.08 9.10 -12.76
CA VAL A 50 7.07 8.16 -12.23
C VAL A 50 7.34 7.05 -13.24
N ALA A 51 6.30 6.47 -13.85
CA ALA A 51 6.45 5.44 -14.89
C ALA A 51 7.33 5.91 -16.06
N ARG A 52 7.08 7.12 -16.59
CA ARG A 52 7.92 7.71 -17.66
C ARG A 52 9.36 7.96 -17.22
N ALA A 53 9.59 8.38 -15.98
CA ALA A 53 10.94 8.66 -15.49
C ALA A 53 11.76 7.39 -15.24
N VAL A 54 11.09 6.30 -14.84
CA VAL A 54 11.72 4.98 -14.70
C VAL A 54 12.05 4.38 -16.07
N ASP A 55 11.32 4.73 -17.12
CA ASP A 55 11.59 4.37 -18.52
C ASP A 55 11.70 2.85 -18.71
N GLY A 56 10.71 2.12 -18.20
CA GLY A 56 10.62 0.65 -18.33
C GLY A 56 11.66 -0.16 -17.55
N ARG A 57 12.62 0.48 -16.87
CA ARG A 57 13.66 -0.21 -16.08
C ARG A 57 13.11 -0.98 -14.87
N ALA A 58 11.93 -0.62 -14.40
CA ALA A 58 11.15 -1.37 -13.42
C ALA A 58 9.65 -1.11 -13.65
N PRO A 59 8.77 -2.11 -13.45
CA PRO A 59 7.33 -1.89 -13.38
C PRO A 59 6.99 -0.87 -12.29
N VAL A 60 6.10 0.05 -12.64
CA VAL A 60 5.53 1.04 -11.72
C VAL A 60 4.05 0.77 -11.60
N GLY A 61 3.57 0.60 -10.38
CA GLY A 61 2.16 0.53 -10.05
C GLY A 61 1.73 1.62 -9.08
N ALA A 62 0.43 1.83 -8.97
CA ALA A 62 -0.18 2.66 -7.95
C ALA A 62 -1.44 2.02 -7.38
N ILE A 63 -1.72 2.32 -6.12
CA ILE A 63 -2.96 1.96 -5.47
C ILE A 63 -4.13 2.77 -6.04
N TYR A 64 -5.24 2.10 -6.34
CA TYR A 64 -6.52 2.69 -6.69
C TYR A 64 -7.64 2.07 -5.85
N TYR A 65 -8.77 2.75 -5.75
CA TYR A 65 -9.91 2.31 -4.95
C TYR A 65 -11.10 2.02 -5.85
N GLY A 66 -11.74 0.88 -5.63
CA GLY A 66 -12.98 0.50 -6.31
C GLY A 66 -14.19 1.32 -5.84
N PHE A 67 -15.31 1.15 -6.53
CA PHE A 67 -16.54 1.91 -6.25
C PHE A 67 -17.11 1.61 -4.86
N GLU A 68 -16.93 0.37 -4.40
CA GLU A 68 -17.24 -0.13 -3.06
C GLU A 68 -16.49 0.62 -1.95
N SER A 69 -15.35 1.23 -2.28
CA SER A 69 -14.52 1.99 -1.34
C SER A 69 -14.75 3.50 -1.39
N LEU A 70 -15.62 4.04 -2.27
CA LEU A 70 -15.72 5.51 -2.49
C LEU A 70 -16.09 6.32 -1.26
N THR A 71 -17.16 5.94 -0.57
CA THR A 71 -17.60 6.64 0.64
C THR A 71 -16.53 6.55 1.74
N PRO A 72 -16.01 5.35 2.10
CA PRO A 72 -15.00 5.27 3.15
C PRO A 72 -13.67 5.94 2.79
N ILE A 73 -13.20 5.88 1.52
CA ILE A 73 -11.97 6.59 1.14
C ILE A 73 -12.16 8.11 1.11
N ALA A 74 -13.34 8.61 0.73
CA ALA A 74 -13.66 10.03 0.84
C ALA A 74 -13.65 10.50 2.29
N ALA A 75 -14.20 9.70 3.21
CA ALA A 75 -14.17 9.98 4.64
C ALA A 75 -12.73 9.95 5.18
N TYR A 76 -11.93 8.97 4.79
CA TYR A 76 -10.50 8.90 5.12
C TYR A 76 -9.76 10.18 4.71
N LYS A 77 -9.92 10.59 3.45
CA LYS A 77 -9.30 11.80 2.90
C LYS A 77 -9.70 13.05 3.68
N ALA A 78 -10.99 13.21 3.97
CA ALA A 78 -11.48 14.35 4.73
C ALA A 78 -10.86 14.44 6.14
N ARG A 79 -10.74 13.32 6.84
CA ARG A 79 -10.09 13.25 8.16
C ARG A 79 -8.59 13.55 8.08
N PHE A 80 -7.92 13.01 7.06
CA PHE A 80 -6.49 13.29 6.82
C PHE A 80 -6.26 14.79 6.60
N GLU A 81 -7.09 15.45 5.79
CA GLU A 81 -7.01 16.89 5.53
C GLU A 81 -7.37 17.75 6.74
N ALA A 82 -8.23 17.24 7.63
CA ALA A 82 -8.52 17.87 8.92
C ALA A 82 -7.37 17.71 9.94
N GLY A 83 -6.31 16.98 9.59
CA GLY A 83 -5.15 16.74 10.45
C GLY A 83 -5.39 15.69 11.54
N GLU A 84 -6.41 14.84 11.39
CA GLU A 84 -6.63 13.72 12.31
C GLU A 84 -5.47 12.72 12.26
N VAL A 85 -5.12 12.15 13.41
CA VAL A 85 -4.06 11.14 13.50
C VAL A 85 -4.64 9.75 13.23
N LEU A 86 -4.59 9.33 11.97
CA LEU A 86 -5.22 8.09 11.49
C LEU A 86 -4.36 6.84 11.70
N SER A 87 -4.99 5.67 11.64
CA SER A 87 -4.34 4.37 11.64
C SER A 87 -4.59 3.62 10.33
N ASP A 88 -3.50 3.16 9.72
CA ASP A 88 -3.49 2.56 8.37
C ASP A 88 -2.67 1.27 8.38
N ALA A 89 -2.99 0.34 7.49
CA ALA A 89 -2.15 -0.82 7.23
C ALA A 89 -1.77 -0.96 5.76
N PHE A 90 -0.51 -1.36 5.54
CA PHE A 90 0.03 -1.78 4.27
C PHE A 90 0.25 -3.28 4.36
N LEU A 91 -0.53 -4.05 3.61
CA LEU A 91 -0.35 -5.49 3.48
C LEU A 91 0.48 -5.72 2.22
N VAL A 92 1.56 -6.49 2.31
CA VAL A 92 2.43 -6.78 1.17
C VAL A 92 2.64 -8.28 1.02
N VAL A 93 2.32 -8.83 -0.14
CA VAL A 93 2.54 -10.25 -0.40
C VAL A 93 4.03 -10.52 -0.65
N HIS A 94 4.64 -11.33 0.19
CA HIS A 94 5.98 -11.90 0.03
C HIS A 94 5.90 -13.40 0.32
N GLU A 95 6.31 -14.24 -0.64
CA GLU A 95 6.32 -15.69 -0.45
C GLU A 95 7.04 -16.08 0.86
N GLY A 96 6.44 -17.00 1.62
CA GLY A 96 7.00 -17.53 2.86
C GLY A 96 7.11 -16.51 4.01
N ALA A 97 6.47 -15.34 3.92
CA ALA A 97 6.43 -14.40 5.03
C ALA A 97 5.64 -14.93 6.23
N ASP A 98 6.07 -14.57 7.43
CA ASP A 98 5.33 -14.78 8.67
C ASP A 98 4.70 -13.43 9.08
N PRO A 99 3.37 -13.26 9.04
CA PRO A 99 2.73 -11.98 9.34
C PRO A 99 2.85 -11.51 10.79
N VAL A 100 3.34 -12.37 11.69
CA VAL A 100 3.68 -12.01 13.08
C VAL A 100 5.11 -11.50 13.16
N ALA A 101 6.07 -12.19 12.53
CA ALA A 101 7.49 -11.82 12.56
C ALA A 101 7.85 -10.70 11.56
N ASP A 102 7.31 -10.76 10.35
CA ASP A 102 7.57 -9.83 9.23
C ASP A 102 6.60 -8.64 9.26
N ARG A 103 6.53 -8.00 10.44
CA ARG A 103 5.62 -6.89 10.73
C ARG A 103 6.38 -5.71 11.33
N VAL A 104 6.10 -4.51 10.84
CA VAL A 104 6.60 -3.26 11.42
C VAL A 104 5.44 -2.36 11.78
N VAL A 105 5.37 -1.93 13.03
CA VAL A 105 4.41 -0.92 13.50
C VAL A 105 5.17 0.38 13.75
N HIS A 106 4.77 1.44 13.07
CA HIS A 106 5.26 2.79 13.30
C HIS A 106 4.19 3.63 13.98
N ALA A 107 4.38 3.95 15.26
CA ALA A 107 3.49 4.82 16.00
C ALA A 107 3.63 6.28 15.52
N LYS A 108 2.51 6.95 15.30
CA LYS A 108 2.45 8.37 14.97
C LYS A 108 2.32 9.18 16.27
N PRO A 109 2.97 10.36 16.38
CA PRO A 109 2.65 11.30 17.45
C PRO A 109 1.15 11.58 17.49
N GLY A 110 0.53 11.53 18.67
CA GLY A 110 -0.91 11.72 18.83
C GLY A 110 -1.79 10.46 18.71
N GLY A 111 -1.19 9.27 18.57
CA GLY A 111 -1.87 8.00 18.90
C GLY A 111 -2.25 7.06 17.75
N GLY A 112 -2.16 7.51 16.49
CA GLY A 112 -2.33 6.64 15.32
C GLY A 112 -1.10 5.78 15.01
N ARG A 113 -1.19 4.92 13.99
CA ARG A 113 -0.07 4.06 13.56
C ARG A 113 -0.10 3.76 12.08
N VAL A 114 1.07 3.48 11.50
CA VAL A 114 1.18 2.78 10.22
C VAL A 114 1.69 1.38 10.49
N THR A 115 0.95 0.36 10.05
CA THR A 115 1.35 -1.03 10.19
C THR A 115 1.71 -1.59 8.82
N LEU A 116 2.96 -2.00 8.63
CA LEU A 116 3.40 -2.73 7.44
C LEU A 116 3.47 -4.22 7.82
N VAL A 117 2.73 -5.07 7.11
CA VAL A 117 2.72 -6.52 7.35
C VAL A 117 3.05 -7.23 6.05
N ALA A 118 4.12 -8.04 6.03
CA ALA A 118 4.32 -8.99 4.95
C ALA A 118 3.46 -10.24 5.21
N VAL A 119 2.82 -10.74 4.16
CA VAL A 119 1.94 -11.90 4.20
C VAL A 119 2.34 -12.90 3.10
N PRO A 120 2.23 -14.21 3.32
CA PRO A 120 2.69 -15.21 2.36
C PRO A 120 1.83 -15.29 1.10
N ASP A 121 0.54 -14.93 1.22
CA ASP A 121 -0.49 -15.09 0.20
C ASP A 121 -1.69 -14.18 0.49
N GLU A 122 -2.60 -14.08 -0.48
CA GLU A 122 -3.82 -13.27 -0.43
C GLU A 122 -4.84 -13.80 0.58
N GLU A 123 -4.85 -15.12 0.84
CA GLU A 123 -5.72 -15.72 1.84
C GLU A 123 -5.31 -15.25 3.26
N THR A 124 -4.01 -15.25 3.55
CA THR A 124 -3.47 -14.73 4.79
C THR A 124 -3.64 -13.22 4.87
N ALA A 125 -3.50 -12.51 3.75
CA ALA A 125 -3.81 -11.08 3.68
C ALA A 125 -5.22 -10.77 4.15
N ALA A 126 -6.22 -11.51 3.66
CA ALA A 126 -7.62 -11.35 4.06
C ALA A 126 -7.84 -11.62 5.56
N ARG A 127 -7.22 -12.66 6.12
CA ARG A 127 -7.29 -12.94 7.57
C ARG A 127 -6.70 -11.81 8.41
N VAL A 128 -5.51 -11.34 8.05
CA VAL A 128 -4.84 -10.23 8.73
C VAL A 128 -5.65 -8.93 8.59
N ALA A 129 -6.25 -8.69 7.41
CA ALA A 129 -7.12 -7.56 7.17
C ALA A 129 -8.36 -7.58 8.07
N ALA A 130 -9.02 -8.73 8.22
CA ALA A 130 -10.17 -8.89 9.13
C ALA A 130 -9.79 -8.65 10.59
N GLU A 131 -8.61 -9.13 11.03
CA GLU A 131 -8.11 -8.91 12.39
C GLU A 131 -7.87 -7.42 12.67
N LEU A 132 -7.18 -6.73 11.77
CA LEU A 132 -6.78 -5.34 11.97
C LEU A 132 -7.91 -4.34 11.66
N GLY A 133 -8.80 -4.69 10.73
CA GLY A 133 -9.82 -3.81 10.14
C GLY A 133 -10.59 -2.94 11.14
N PRO A 134 -11.12 -3.49 12.26
CA PRO A 134 -11.87 -2.70 13.25
C PRO A 134 -11.10 -1.50 13.84
N ALA A 135 -9.76 -1.49 13.78
CA ALA A 135 -8.92 -0.41 14.30
C ALA A 135 -8.37 0.52 13.21
N LEU A 136 -8.62 0.24 11.93
CA LEU A 136 -8.04 0.95 10.79
C LEU A 136 -9.03 1.91 10.12
N GLN A 137 -8.48 2.90 9.43
CA GLN A 137 -9.25 3.78 8.55
C GLN A 137 -8.88 3.58 7.08
N LEU A 138 -7.84 2.80 6.79
CA LEU A 138 -7.37 2.48 5.45
C LEU A 138 -6.56 1.18 5.44
N ILE A 139 -6.75 0.38 4.39
CA ILE A 139 -5.82 -0.67 3.99
C ILE A 139 -5.36 -0.41 2.56
N GLU A 140 -4.06 -0.54 2.31
CA GLU A 140 -3.51 -0.61 0.95
C GLU A 140 -2.82 -1.95 0.76
N PHE A 141 -3.13 -2.62 -0.35
CA PHE A 141 -2.66 -3.98 -0.65
C PHE A 141 -1.63 -3.98 -1.79
N TYR A 142 -0.43 -4.44 -1.48
CA TYR A 142 0.80 -4.33 -2.26
C TYR A 142 1.40 -5.70 -2.60
N GLY A 143 2.36 -5.73 -3.54
CA GLY A 143 3.07 -6.94 -3.96
C GLY A 143 2.34 -7.81 -4.98
N VAL A 144 1.02 -7.69 -5.04
CA VAL A 144 0.11 -8.33 -6.02
C VAL A 144 -0.76 -7.26 -6.67
N GLY A 145 -1.46 -7.61 -7.76
CA GLY A 145 -2.35 -6.68 -8.45
C GLY A 145 -3.55 -7.36 -9.07
N GLY A 146 -4.54 -6.55 -9.44
CA GLY A 146 -5.78 -7.02 -10.05
C GLY A 146 -6.89 -7.41 -9.07
N PRO A 147 -8.11 -7.61 -9.58
CA PRO A 147 -9.31 -7.83 -8.77
C PRO A 147 -9.29 -9.15 -7.99
N ASP A 148 -8.79 -10.23 -8.58
CA ASP A 148 -8.76 -11.57 -7.95
C ASP A 148 -7.96 -11.57 -6.63
N ALA A 149 -6.89 -10.78 -6.57
CA ALA A 149 -6.08 -10.63 -5.37
C ALA A 149 -6.81 -9.81 -4.30
N ALA A 150 -7.54 -8.77 -4.71
CA ALA A 150 -8.17 -7.82 -3.81
C ALA A 150 -9.52 -8.29 -3.25
N GLU A 151 -10.27 -9.09 -4.00
CA GLU A 151 -11.65 -9.53 -3.67
C GLU A 151 -11.76 -10.01 -2.22
N ARG A 152 -10.93 -10.98 -1.83
CA ARG A 152 -10.96 -11.55 -0.47
C ARG A 152 -10.65 -10.55 0.63
N VAL A 153 -9.72 -9.62 0.37
CA VAL A 153 -9.34 -8.59 1.34
C VAL A 153 -10.47 -7.58 1.51
N ILE A 154 -11.12 -7.18 0.42
CA ILE A 154 -12.29 -6.28 0.42
C ILE A 154 -13.45 -6.91 1.19
N GLU A 155 -13.79 -8.17 0.89
CA GLU A 155 -14.88 -8.87 1.57
C GLU A 155 -14.62 -9.01 3.07
N ALA A 156 -13.38 -9.32 3.45
CA ALA A 156 -12.97 -9.52 4.84
C ALA A 156 -13.17 -8.26 5.72
N VAL A 157 -13.07 -7.06 5.14
CA VAL A 157 -13.16 -5.80 5.90
C VAL A 157 -14.42 -4.98 5.62
N SER A 158 -15.26 -5.43 4.67
CA SER A 158 -16.56 -4.83 4.37
C SER A 158 -17.42 -4.59 5.63
N PRO A 159 -17.53 -5.52 6.61
CA PRO A 159 -18.28 -5.27 7.85
C PRO A 159 -17.71 -4.13 8.71
N ALA A 160 -16.41 -3.86 8.62
CA ALA A 160 -15.74 -2.77 9.34
C ALA A 160 -15.78 -1.44 8.55
N GLY A 161 -16.22 -1.46 7.28
CA GLY A 161 -16.29 -0.27 6.43
C GLY A 161 -14.92 0.33 6.08
N VAL A 162 -13.85 -0.47 6.10
CA VAL A 162 -12.49 -0.01 5.81
C VAL A 162 -12.27 0.00 4.29
N PRO A 163 -11.83 1.12 3.68
CA PRO A 163 -11.53 1.14 2.27
C PRO A 163 -10.25 0.34 1.99
N VAL A 164 -10.25 -0.43 0.90
CA VAL A 164 -9.09 -1.22 0.46
C VAL A 164 -8.61 -0.70 -0.88
N GLY A 165 -7.34 -0.33 -0.90
CA GLY A 165 -6.64 0.06 -2.11
C GLY A 165 -6.03 -1.14 -2.82
N VAL A 166 -6.19 -1.20 -4.15
CA VAL A 166 -5.72 -2.28 -5.02
C VAL A 166 -4.64 -1.77 -5.97
N MET A 167 -3.56 -2.52 -6.12
CA MET A 167 -2.49 -2.18 -7.04
C MET A 167 -2.94 -2.32 -8.51
N ALA A 168 -2.70 -1.28 -9.29
CA ALA A 168 -2.73 -1.33 -10.74
C ALA A 168 -1.39 -0.88 -11.32
N PHE A 169 -0.82 -1.69 -12.21
CA PHE A 169 0.42 -1.38 -12.90
C PHE A 169 0.16 -0.49 -14.12
N ALA A 170 1.09 0.40 -14.43
CA ALA A 170 1.12 1.07 -15.72
C ALA A 170 1.22 0.01 -16.84
N GLY A 171 0.48 0.24 -17.92
CA GLY A 171 0.58 -0.61 -19.12
C GLY A 171 2.00 -0.59 -19.71
N PRO A 172 2.33 -1.59 -20.55
CA PRO A 172 3.61 -1.65 -21.24
C PRO A 172 3.84 -0.47 -22.19
#